data_AF-A0A7J6A6B6-F1
#
_entry.id   AF-A0A7J6A6B6-F1
#
_cell.length_a   1.000
_cell.length_b   1.000
_cell.length_c   1.000
_cell.angle_alpha   90.00
_cell.angle_beta   90.00
_cell.angle_gamma   90.00
#
_symmetry.space_group_name_H-M   'P 1'
#
loop_
_entity.id
_entity.type
_entity.pdbx_description
1 polymer ?
#
loop_
_entity_poly.entity_id
_entity_poly.type
_entity_poly.pdbx_seq_one_letter_code
_entity_poly.pdbx_strand_id
1 'polypeptide(L)'
;MQVDQEEQKNQSGGPKENVDKKSDTEDMETEENKQEKKNNQPPQAKKPKVKTKTVDLPIENSLHWQLTNELLNLFMENEGKMIMQDKLEKERNDAKNGVEEYVYEMRDKLHGVLEKFVSEDDRDAFSLKLEDTENWLYEEGEDQQKQVYIDKLAELKKLGQPIQERAMEAEERPKAFEELGKQIQKYMKILEAYKAKDEQYDHLDELEVMNVEKQVNEAMNWMNSKMNEQSKQSLTLEPVIKASEIQAKTKGLSSTCNPIILKPKPKVEPPKEEKTPEQNGPVNGQEGSEARPSSPNKAQPAPESTEAKLPEMDID
;
A
#
# COMPACT_ATOMS: atom_id res chain seq x y z
N MET A 1 19.56 2.55 27.67
CA MET A 1 20.68 1.72 27.21
C MET A 1 20.11 0.79 26.15
N GLN A 2 20.58 0.93 24.90
CA GLN A 2 20.39 -0.04 23.80
C GLN A 2 20.71 -1.47 24.28
N VAL A 3 20.25 -2.57 23.69
CA VAL A 3 20.45 -3.11 22.31
C VAL A 3 19.55 -4.37 22.22
N ASP A 4 18.78 -4.70 21.18
CA ASP A 4 19.05 -5.01 19.75
C ASP A 4 19.18 -6.53 19.44
N GLN A 5 18.62 -6.91 18.29
CA GLN A 5 18.81 -8.11 17.43
C GLN A 5 18.25 -9.50 17.89
N GLU A 6 17.30 -10.19 17.25
CA GLU A 6 16.95 -10.55 15.83
C GLU A 6 17.51 -11.92 15.39
N GLU A 7 16.62 -12.82 14.90
CA GLU A 7 16.78 -13.86 13.84
C GLU A 7 15.64 -14.91 13.97
N GLN A 8 14.58 -14.91 13.15
CA GLN A 8 14.37 -15.39 11.76
C GLN A 8 14.37 -16.92 11.48
N LYS A 9 13.15 -17.40 11.14
CA LYS A 9 12.73 -18.28 10.03
C LYS A 9 13.53 -19.54 9.66
N ASN A 10 12.83 -20.69 9.57
CA ASN A 10 12.58 -21.28 8.24
C ASN A 10 11.41 -22.29 8.20
N GLN A 11 10.72 -22.29 7.05
CA GLN A 11 9.58 -23.13 6.68
C GLN A 11 9.99 -24.36 5.83
N SER A 12 9.07 -25.33 5.81
CA SER A 12 8.62 -26.13 4.65
C SER A 12 9.20 -27.52 4.39
N GLY A 13 8.30 -28.49 4.14
CA GLY A 13 8.54 -29.62 3.24
C GLY A 13 8.02 -30.99 3.69
N GLY A 14 6.78 -31.37 3.32
CA GLY A 14 6.46 -32.73 2.85
C GLY A 14 6.30 -32.70 1.31
N PRO A 15 6.10 -33.82 0.55
CA PRO A 15 5.43 -35.07 0.95
C PRO A 15 5.90 -36.42 0.27
N LYS A 16 5.19 -37.53 0.62
CA LYS A 16 4.80 -38.76 -0.16
C LYS A 16 5.61 -40.09 -0.18
N GLU A 17 4.82 -41.16 0.10
CA GLU A 17 4.66 -42.50 -0.53
C GLU A 17 5.69 -43.66 -0.43
N ASN A 18 5.30 -44.68 0.37
CA ASN A 18 5.16 -46.14 0.16
C ASN A 18 5.83 -46.88 -1.03
N VAL A 19 6.40 -48.09 -0.78
CA VAL A 19 6.14 -49.40 -1.45
C VAL A 19 7.09 -50.52 -0.95
N ASP A 20 6.47 -51.63 -0.54
CA ASP A 20 6.82 -53.07 -0.38
C ASP A 20 8.24 -53.66 -0.59
N LYS A 21 8.63 -54.60 0.31
CA LYS A 21 8.62 -56.07 0.01
C LYS A 21 8.87 -57.00 1.22
N LYS A 22 8.35 -58.22 1.07
CA LYS A 22 7.96 -59.28 2.01
C LYS A 22 8.86 -60.53 1.90
N SER A 23 9.08 -61.26 3.00
CA SER A 23 9.34 -62.74 3.12
C SER A 23 9.71 -63.02 4.59
N ASP A 24 8.92 -63.63 5.48
CA ASP A 24 8.20 -64.93 5.56
C ASP A 24 9.09 -66.17 5.77
N THR A 25 8.59 -67.10 6.61
CA THR A 25 9.04 -68.49 6.97
C THR A 25 10.12 -68.63 8.08
N GLU A 26 9.83 -69.10 9.31
CA GLU A 26 9.64 -70.51 9.80
C GLU A 26 10.88 -71.41 9.55
N ASP A 27 11.41 -72.29 10.42
CA ASP A 27 11.03 -72.89 11.70
C ASP A 27 12.27 -73.64 12.29
N MET A 28 12.20 -73.93 13.60
CA MET A 28 12.79 -75.02 14.41
C MET A 28 14.28 -75.39 14.40
N GLU A 29 14.88 -75.21 15.58
CA GLU A 29 16.07 -75.87 16.11
C GLU A 29 15.73 -77.25 16.73
N THR A 30 16.55 -78.25 16.43
CA THR A 30 16.83 -79.48 17.20
C THR A 30 18.33 -79.74 17.01
N GLU A 31 19.13 -80.28 17.92
CA GLU A 31 18.99 -80.95 19.20
C GLU A 31 20.43 -81.07 19.74
N GLU A 32 20.59 -81.16 21.07
CA GLU A 32 21.66 -81.94 21.75
C GLU A 32 23.15 -81.58 21.47
N ASN A 33 24.16 -81.91 22.28
CA ASN A 33 24.25 -82.69 23.50
C ASN A 33 25.47 -82.24 24.33
N LYS A 34 25.51 -82.78 25.54
CA LYS A 34 26.44 -82.57 26.63
C LYS A 34 27.71 -83.45 26.48
N GLN A 35 28.79 -82.95 27.10
CA GLN A 35 29.88 -83.69 27.80
C GLN A 35 31.17 -84.19 27.08
N GLU A 36 32.27 -83.73 27.70
CA GLU A 36 33.56 -84.38 28.04
C GLU A 36 34.84 -84.35 27.15
N LYS A 37 35.80 -83.55 27.69
CA LYS A 37 37.23 -83.81 27.96
C LYS A 37 38.34 -83.81 26.86
N LYS A 38 39.35 -82.99 27.20
CA LYS A 38 40.81 -83.00 26.93
C LYS A 38 41.32 -82.52 25.55
N ASN A 39 42.01 -81.37 25.52
CA ASN A 39 43.49 -81.31 25.41
C ASN A 39 44.06 -79.87 25.55
N ASN A 40 45.12 -79.78 26.37
CA ASN A 40 46.21 -78.82 26.59
C ASN A 40 46.38 -77.43 25.88
N GLN A 41 46.54 -76.43 26.75
CA GLN A 41 47.38 -75.19 26.79
C GLN A 41 47.04 -73.89 25.97
N PRO A 42 47.19 -72.69 26.60
CA PRO A 42 46.68 -71.37 26.13
C PRO A 42 47.80 -70.56 25.40
N PRO A 43 47.66 -69.28 24.94
CA PRO A 43 46.59 -68.26 25.09
C PRO A 43 46.25 -67.42 23.82
N GLN A 44 45.09 -66.74 23.81
CA GLN A 44 44.89 -65.30 23.48
C GLN A 44 43.41 -65.02 23.19
N ALA A 45 42.68 -64.57 24.22
CA ALA A 45 41.29 -64.19 24.10
C ALA A 45 41.15 -62.84 23.35
N LYS A 46 40.50 -62.87 22.18
CA LYS A 46 39.90 -61.67 21.57
C LYS A 46 38.80 -61.18 22.51
N LYS A 47 38.89 -59.91 22.91
CA LYS A 47 37.95 -59.28 23.85
C LYS A 47 36.50 -59.31 23.29
N PRO A 48 35.48 -59.62 24.10
CA PRO A 48 34.10 -59.68 23.64
C PRO A 48 33.57 -58.29 23.25
N LYS A 49 32.94 -58.20 22.07
CA LYS A 49 32.33 -56.97 21.53
C LYS A 49 30.96 -56.80 22.20
N VAL A 50 30.87 -55.89 23.19
CA VAL A 50 29.63 -55.58 23.90
C VAL A 50 28.62 -54.95 22.93
N LYS A 51 27.45 -55.57 22.77
CA LYS A 51 26.32 -55.02 22.00
C LYS A 51 25.47 -54.17 22.94
N THR A 52 25.69 -52.86 22.94
CA THR A 52 24.89 -51.90 23.70
C THR A 52 23.58 -51.65 22.95
N LYS A 53 22.43 -51.88 23.59
CA LYS A 53 21.11 -51.43 23.11
C LYS A 53 20.73 -50.18 23.89
N THR A 54 20.62 -49.05 23.20
CA THR A 54 20.12 -47.81 23.76
C THR A 54 18.59 -47.85 23.73
N VAL A 55 17.95 -47.67 24.88
CA VAL A 55 16.49 -47.55 25.00
C VAL A 55 16.20 -46.18 25.56
N ASP A 56 15.44 -45.38 24.83
CA ASP A 56 15.02 -44.06 25.29
C ASP A 56 13.93 -44.24 26.34
N LEU A 57 14.22 -43.78 27.55
CA LEU A 57 13.27 -43.81 28.66
C LEU A 57 12.38 -42.56 28.57
N PRO A 58 11.05 -42.70 28.59
CA PRO A 58 10.17 -41.55 28.64
C PRO A 58 10.40 -40.81 29.97
N ILE A 59 10.70 -39.51 29.88
CA ILE A 59 10.90 -38.65 31.03
C ILE A 59 9.59 -37.91 31.30
N GLU A 60 8.93 -38.23 32.41
CA GLU A 60 7.80 -37.47 32.92
C GLU A 60 8.29 -36.43 33.93
N ASN A 61 8.12 -35.15 33.60
CA ASN A 61 8.48 -34.04 34.49
C ASN A 61 7.26 -33.58 35.27
N SER A 62 7.21 -33.89 36.57
CA SER A 62 6.24 -33.29 37.51
C SER A 62 6.88 -32.10 38.22
N LEU A 63 6.60 -30.89 37.71
CA LEU A 63 7.11 -29.64 38.26
C LEU A 63 6.10 -29.10 39.30
N HIS A 64 6.39 -29.31 40.58
CA HIS A 64 5.49 -29.02 41.71
C HIS A 64 5.02 -27.55 41.85
N TRP A 65 5.67 -26.61 41.15
CA TRP A 65 5.35 -25.18 41.18
C TRP A 65 4.81 -24.65 39.85
N GLN A 66 4.52 -25.52 38.89
CA GLN A 66 3.90 -25.14 37.62
C GLN A 66 2.44 -25.57 37.58
N LEU A 67 1.64 -24.81 36.83
CA LEU A 67 0.29 -25.17 36.49
C LEU A 67 0.31 -26.40 35.59
N THR A 68 -0.64 -27.32 35.78
CA THR A 68 -0.84 -28.43 34.85
C THR A 68 -1.25 -27.89 33.48
N ASN A 69 -0.94 -28.62 32.41
CA ASN A 69 -1.32 -28.20 31.06
C ASN A 69 -2.84 -27.98 30.93
N GLU A 70 -3.64 -28.81 31.59
CA GLU A 70 -5.10 -28.66 31.67
C GLU A 70 -5.52 -27.34 32.31
N LEU A 71 -4.92 -26.97 33.45
CA LEU A 71 -5.26 -25.74 34.15
C LEU A 71 -4.76 -24.50 33.40
N LEU A 72 -3.61 -24.60 32.73
CA LEU A 72 -3.09 -23.55 31.86
C LEU A 72 -4.02 -23.31 30.66
N ASN A 73 -4.49 -24.38 30.01
CA ASN A 73 -5.45 -24.28 28.90
C ASN A 73 -6.78 -23.67 29.37
N LEU A 74 -7.26 -24.04 30.56
CA LEU A 74 -8.46 -23.44 31.15
C LEU A 74 -8.29 -21.93 31.39
N PHE A 75 -7.15 -21.50 31.92
CA PHE A 75 -6.87 -20.07 32.11
C PHE A 75 -6.71 -19.32 30.78
N MET A 76 -6.06 -19.91 29.77
CA MET A 76 -5.98 -19.32 28.44
C MET A 76 -7.36 -19.17 27.79
N GLU A 77 -8.25 -20.16 27.95
CA GLU A 77 -9.61 -20.08 27.42
C GLU A 77 -10.42 -18.99 28.14
N ASN A 78 -10.31 -18.90 29.47
CA ASN A 78 -10.99 -17.86 30.23
C ASN A 78 -10.47 -16.45 29.90
N GLU A 79 -9.15 -16.28 29.78
CA GLU A 79 -8.54 -15.03 29.32
C GLU A 79 -9.04 -14.67 27.93
N GLY A 80 -9.09 -15.65 27.00
CA GLY A 80 -9.63 -15.44 25.66
C GLY A 80 -11.10 -14.99 25.65
N LYS A 81 -11.93 -15.54 26.55
CA LYS A 81 -13.32 -15.12 26.73
C LYS A 81 -13.42 -13.69 27.25
N MET A 82 -12.60 -13.32 28.24
CA MET A 82 -12.57 -11.96 28.79
C MET A 82 -12.12 -10.95 27.73
N ILE A 83 -11.03 -11.24 26.99
CA ILE A 83 -10.56 -10.40 25.88
C ILE A 83 -11.64 -10.21 24.82
N MET A 84 -12.35 -11.28 24.45
CA MET A 84 -13.41 -11.19 23.45
C MET A 84 -14.59 -10.36 23.95
N GLN A 85 -14.97 -10.51 25.22
CA GLN A 85 -16.04 -9.71 25.82
C GLN A 85 -15.65 -8.22 25.87
N ASP A 86 -14.44 -7.89 26.31
CA ASP A 86 -13.93 -6.52 26.33
C ASP A 86 -13.91 -5.91 24.93
N LYS A 87 -13.54 -6.70 23.92
CA LYS A 87 -13.56 -6.27 22.52
C LYS A 87 -14.99 -5.97 22.04
N LEU A 88 -15.94 -6.85 22.32
CA LEU A 88 -17.34 -6.64 21.93
C LEU A 88 -17.93 -5.40 22.60
N GLU A 89 -17.64 -5.20 23.88
CA GLU A 89 -18.08 -4.03 24.63
C GLU A 89 -17.45 -2.74 24.09
N LYS A 90 -16.15 -2.76 23.78
CA LYS A 90 -15.47 -1.63 23.14
C LYS A 90 -16.09 -1.31 21.78
N GLU A 91 -16.28 -2.30 20.91
CA GLU A 91 -16.87 -2.09 19.59
C GLU A 91 -18.32 -1.58 19.66
N ARG A 92 -19.06 -1.96 20.71
CA ARG A 92 -20.40 -1.45 20.99
C ARG A 92 -20.37 0.03 21.38
N ASN A 93 -19.48 0.39 22.31
CA ASN A 93 -19.29 1.78 22.73
C ASN A 93 -18.79 2.66 21.58
N ASP A 94 -17.87 2.15 20.75
CA ASP A 94 -17.39 2.86 19.55
C ASP A 94 -18.54 3.10 18.55
N ALA A 95 -19.45 2.14 18.39
CA ALA A 95 -20.63 2.31 17.54
C ALA A 95 -21.61 3.36 18.10
N LYS A 96 -21.84 3.37 19.42
CA LYS A 96 -22.66 4.38 20.11
C LYS A 96 -22.07 5.78 19.94
N ASN A 97 -20.76 5.92 20.22
CA ASN A 97 -20.02 7.17 20.03
C ASN A 97 -20.07 7.65 18.58
N GLY A 98 -20.00 6.74 17.61
CA GLY A 98 -20.12 7.09 16.18
C GLY A 98 -21.49 7.63 15.78
N VAL A 99 -22.58 7.19 16.45
CA VAL A 99 -23.91 7.80 16.27
C VAL A 99 -23.94 9.19 16.89
N GLU A 100 -23.45 9.33 18.12
CA GLU A 100 -23.40 10.60 18.85
C GLU A 100 -22.61 11.67 18.08
N GLU A 101 -21.39 11.34 17.66
CA GLU A 101 -20.53 12.23 16.87
C GLU A 101 -21.23 12.66 15.57
N TYR A 102 -21.85 11.71 14.85
CA TYR A 102 -22.57 12.02 13.63
C TYR A 102 -23.76 12.95 13.86
N VAL A 103 -24.50 12.76 14.95
CA VAL A 103 -25.64 13.63 15.30
C VAL A 103 -25.18 15.07 15.53
N TYR A 104 -24.13 15.26 16.34
CA TYR A 104 -23.57 16.59 16.61
C TYR A 104 -22.98 17.24 15.35
N GLU A 105 -22.17 16.49 14.60
CA GLU A 105 -21.52 16.98 13.38
C GLU A 105 -22.56 17.38 12.32
N MET A 106 -23.59 16.56 12.12
CA MET A 106 -24.62 16.85 11.12
C MET A 106 -25.50 18.02 11.51
N ARG A 107 -25.85 18.18 12.80
CA ARG A 107 -26.63 19.32 13.28
C ARG A 107 -25.89 20.64 13.00
N ASP A 108 -24.60 20.69 13.30
CA ASP A 108 -23.78 21.87 13.00
C ASP A 108 -23.67 22.12 11.49
N LYS A 109 -23.37 21.08 10.71
CA LYS A 109 -23.21 21.19 9.26
C LYS A 109 -24.50 21.59 8.54
N LEU A 110 -25.67 21.13 8.99
CA LEU A 110 -26.97 21.46 8.42
C LEU A 110 -27.28 22.96 8.48
N HIS A 111 -26.90 23.62 9.57
CA HIS A 111 -27.09 25.06 9.76
C HIS A 111 -25.89 25.91 9.32
N GLY A 112 -24.82 25.26 8.85
CA GLY A 112 -23.62 25.93 8.34
C GLY A 112 -23.39 25.63 6.87
N VAL A 113 -22.42 24.76 6.58
CA VAL A 113 -21.92 24.53 5.22
C VAL A 113 -22.93 23.85 4.29
N LEU A 114 -23.86 23.07 4.83
CA LEU A 114 -24.84 22.28 4.06
C LEU A 114 -26.16 23.03 3.80
N GLU A 115 -26.41 24.15 4.48
CA GLU A 115 -27.68 24.88 4.43
C GLU A 115 -28.15 25.18 2.99
N LYS A 116 -27.22 25.63 2.14
CA LYS A 116 -27.49 25.97 0.73
C LYS A 116 -27.73 24.77 -0.20
N PHE A 117 -27.48 23.55 0.27
CA PHE A 117 -27.55 22.32 -0.52
C PHE A 117 -28.73 21.42 -0.14
N VAL A 118 -29.58 21.85 0.78
CA VAL A 118 -30.74 21.11 1.25
C VAL A 118 -31.99 21.98 1.13
N SER A 119 -33.15 21.38 0.85
CA SER A 119 -34.43 22.09 0.92
C SER A 119 -34.76 22.40 2.38
N GLU A 120 -35.50 23.47 2.66
CA GLU A 120 -35.94 23.77 4.04
C GLU A 120 -36.75 22.61 4.64
N ASP A 121 -37.67 22.03 3.86
CA ASP A 121 -38.47 20.87 4.29
C ASP A 121 -37.61 19.65 4.64
N ASP A 122 -36.61 19.33 3.79
CA ASP A 122 -35.72 18.18 4.00
C ASP A 122 -34.77 18.42 5.17
N ARG A 123 -34.32 19.68 5.35
CA ARG A 123 -33.48 20.09 6.48
C ARG A 123 -34.24 19.91 7.78
N ASP A 124 -35.48 20.39 7.84
CA ASP A 124 -36.29 20.36 9.04
C ASP A 124 -36.68 18.91 9.39
N ALA A 125 -37.04 18.11 8.38
CA ALA A 125 -37.29 16.67 8.57
C ALA A 125 -36.04 15.91 9.07
N PHE A 126 -34.86 16.23 8.53
CA PHE A 126 -33.62 15.58 8.97
C PHE A 126 -33.16 16.10 10.34
N SER A 127 -33.33 17.39 10.65
CA SER A 127 -33.05 17.95 11.97
C SER A 127 -33.90 17.30 13.06
N LEU A 128 -35.20 17.13 12.82
CA LEU A 128 -36.09 16.40 13.72
C LEU A 128 -35.62 14.95 13.91
N LYS A 129 -35.18 14.28 12.85
CA LYS A 129 -34.66 12.91 12.93
C LYS A 129 -33.37 12.81 13.75
N LEU A 130 -32.51 13.83 13.69
CA LEU A 130 -31.30 13.92 14.50
C LEU A 130 -31.64 14.13 15.98
N GLU A 131 -32.60 15.01 16.29
CA GLU A 131 -33.09 15.25 17.66
C GLU A 131 -33.78 14.00 18.24
N ASP A 132 -34.60 13.31 17.46
CA ASP A 132 -35.21 12.02 17.84
C ASP A 132 -34.15 10.97 18.15
N THR A 133 -33.04 10.97 17.41
CA THR A 133 -31.94 10.01 17.62
C THR A 133 -31.10 10.38 18.84
N GLU A 134 -30.91 11.68 19.12
CA GLU A 134 -30.27 12.20 20.34
C GLU A 134 -31.07 11.79 21.58
N ASN A 135 -32.38 12.06 21.58
CA ASN A 135 -33.28 11.65 22.67
C ASN A 135 -33.29 10.13 22.85
N TRP A 136 -33.35 9.37 21.74
CA TRP A 136 -33.27 7.92 21.79
C TRP A 136 -31.97 7.44 22.45
N LEU A 137 -30.83 8.07 22.19
CA LEU A 137 -29.53 7.68 22.75
C LEU A 137 -29.47 7.83 24.29
N TYR A 138 -30.27 8.73 24.85
CA TYR A 138 -30.40 8.96 26.30
C TYR A 138 -31.50 8.12 26.96
N GLU A 139 -32.43 7.55 26.19
CA GLU A 139 -33.52 6.71 26.69
C GLU A 139 -33.32 5.24 26.29
N GLU A 140 -34.06 4.76 25.30
CA GLU A 140 -34.07 3.35 24.87
C GLU A 140 -32.72 2.89 24.29
N GLY A 141 -31.91 3.83 23.82
CA GLY A 141 -30.60 3.63 23.20
C GLY A 141 -29.43 3.56 24.18
N GLU A 142 -29.65 3.57 25.50
CA GLU A 142 -28.54 3.55 26.47
C GLU A 142 -27.75 2.23 26.40
N ASP A 143 -28.46 1.09 26.36
CA ASP A 143 -27.92 -0.27 26.44
C ASP A 143 -28.40 -1.17 25.28
N GLN A 144 -28.14 -0.74 24.05
CA GLN A 144 -28.50 -1.51 22.84
C GLN A 144 -27.36 -2.36 22.29
N GLN A 145 -27.72 -3.35 21.46
CA GLN A 145 -26.72 -4.14 20.74
C GLN A 145 -26.00 -3.27 19.70
N LYS A 146 -24.72 -3.58 19.45
CA LYS A 146 -23.88 -2.91 18.45
C LYS A 146 -24.60 -2.70 17.10
N GLN A 147 -25.32 -3.71 16.63
CA GLN A 147 -26.01 -3.65 15.34
C GLN A 147 -27.06 -2.54 15.28
N VAL A 148 -27.77 -2.27 16.39
CA VAL A 148 -28.80 -1.24 16.44
C VAL A 148 -28.19 0.16 16.23
N TYR A 149 -27.02 0.43 16.83
CA TYR A 149 -26.30 1.68 16.59
C TYR A 149 -25.82 1.81 15.14
N ILE A 150 -25.34 0.71 14.54
CA ILE A 150 -24.92 0.69 13.14
C ILE A 150 -26.10 0.99 12.21
N ASP A 151 -27.26 0.37 12.47
CA ASP A 151 -28.46 0.55 11.65
C ASP A 151 -28.99 1.98 11.79
N LYS A 152 -29.02 2.53 13.02
CA LYS A 152 -29.37 3.94 13.26
C LYS A 152 -28.43 4.90 12.53
N LEU A 153 -27.12 4.67 12.61
CA LEU A 153 -26.14 5.47 11.88
C LEU A 153 -26.35 5.36 10.36
N ALA A 154 -26.66 4.18 9.84
CA ALA A 154 -26.92 3.96 8.42
C ALA A 154 -28.20 4.67 7.96
N GLU A 155 -29.26 4.67 8.77
CA GLU A 155 -30.50 5.43 8.51
C GLU A 155 -30.21 6.93 8.41
N LEU A 156 -29.46 7.48 9.37
CA LEU A 156 -29.08 8.90 9.35
C LEU A 156 -28.18 9.23 8.16
N LYS A 157 -27.19 8.38 7.87
CA LYS A 157 -26.30 8.55 6.71
C LYS A 157 -27.05 8.48 5.38
N LYS A 158 -28.11 7.69 5.26
CA LYS A 158 -28.91 7.62 4.04
C LYS A 158 -29.55 8.97 3.69
N LEU A 159 -29.89 9.78 4.69
CA LEU A 159 -30.43 11.13 4.50
C LEU A 159 -29.31 12.17 4.37
N GLY A 160 -28.26 12.05 5.17
CA GLY A 160 -27.16 13.01 5.21
C GLY A 160 -26.17 12.90 4.05
N GLN A 161 -25.87 11.69 3.56
CA GLN A 161 -24.89 11.47 2.47
C GLN A 161 -25.25 12.22 1.19
N PRO A 162 -26.49 12.18 0.67
CA PRO A 162 -26.84 12.96 -0.52
C PRO A 162 -26.66 14.48 -0.33
N ILE A 163 -26.85 15.00 0.88
CA ILE A 163 -26.63 16.42 1.19
C ILE A 163 -25.12 16.73 1.18
N GLN A 164 -24.32 15.90 1.86
CA GLN A 164 -22.86 16.05 1.89
C GLN A 164 -22.25 15.91 0.50
N GLU A 165 -22.69 14.93 -0.29
CA GLU A 165 -22.24 14.71 -1.67
C GLU A 165 -22.54 15.93 -2.53
N ARG A 166 -23.75 16.51 -2.46
CA ARG A 166 -24.09 17.76 -3.16
C ARG A 166 -23.15 18.91 -2.80
N ALA A 167 -22.84 19.05 -1.50
CA ALA A 167 -21.94 20.09 -1.01
C ALA A 167 -20.49 19.90 -1.49
N MET A 168 -19.97 18.68 -1.35
CA MET A 168 -18.63 18.30 -1.82
C MET A 168 -18.51 18.49 -3.33
N GLU A 169 -19.50 18.03 -4.08
CA GLU A 169 -19.56 18.19 -5.55
C GLU A 169 -19.59 19.66 -5.96
N ALA A 170 -20.27 20.54 -5.22
CA ALA A 170 -20.28 21.96 -5.50
C ALA A 170 -18.93 22.64 -5.24
N GLU A 171 -18.09 22.12 -4.34
CA GLU A 171 -16.74 22.61 -4.09
C GLU A 171 -15.71 22.01 -5.08
N GLU A 172 -15.84 20.72 -5.40
CA GLU A 172 -14.90 20.01 -6.28
C GLU A 172 -15.14 20.32 -7.75
N ARG A 173 -16.39 20.54 -8.18
CA ARG A 173 -16.71 20.77 -9.60
C ARG A 173 -16.02 22.01 -10.19
N PRO A 174 -15.98 23.19 -9.53
CA PRO A 174 -15.20 24.32 -10.01
C PRO A 174 -13.71 23.99 -10.18
N LYS A 175 -13.11 23.27 -9.23
CA LYS A 175 -11.70 22.83 -9.30
C LYS A 175 -11.47 21.88 -10.48
N ALA A 176 -12.40 20.93 -10.70
CA ALA A 176 -12.34 19.99 -11.81
C ALA A 176 -12.48 20.70 -13.18
N PHE A 177 -13.37 21.70 -13.28
CA PHE A 177 -13.52 22.51 -14.48
C PHE A 177 -12.30 23.40 -14.74
N GLU A 178 -11.70 23.97 -13.70
CA GLU A 178 -10.47 24.75 -13.82
C GLU A 178 -9.32 23.89 -14.39
N GLU A 179 -9.18 22.66 -13.90
CA GLU A 179 -8.16 21.72 -14.39
C GLU A 179 -8.42 21.31 -15.86
N LEU A 180 -9.67 21.00 -16.21
CA LEU A 180 -10.03 20.73 -17.61
C LEU A 180 -9.72 21.95 -18.50
N GLY A 181 -10.06 23.16 -18.04
CA GLY A 181 -9.78 24.41 -18.74
C GLY A 181 -8.28 24.63 -18.95
N LYS A 182 -7.46 24.43 -17.90
CA LYS A 182 -5.98 24.49 -18.00
C LYS A 182 -5.44 23.52 -19.03
N GLN A 183 -5.96 22.29 -19.04
CA GLN A 183 -5.51 21.26 -19.97
C GLN A 183 -5.90 21.57 -21.42
N ILE A 184 -7.12 22.09 -21.65
CA ILE A 184 -7.58 22.59 -22.96
C ILE A 184 -6.68 23.74 -23.43
N GLN A 185 -6.42 24.73 -22.57
CA GLN A 185 -5.57 25.88 -22.89
C GLN A 185 -4.13 25.47 -23.24
N LYS A 186 -3.57 24.50 -22.51
CA LYS A 186 -2.25 23.92 -22.82
C LYS A 186 -2.24 23.33 -24.23
N TYR A 187 -3.27 22.57 -24.61
CA TYR A 187 -3.34 22.00 -25.95
C TYR A 187 -3.58 23.04 -27.04
N MET A 188 -4.41 24.05 -26.78
CA MET A 188 -4.60 25.16 -27.73
C MET A 188 -3.29 25.90 -28.04
N LYS A 189 -2.47 26.19 -27.02
CA LYS A 189 -1.15 26.82 -27.21
C LYS A 189 -0.21 25.96 -28.07
N ILE A 190 -0.26 24.64 -27.90
CA ILE A 190 0.57 23.71 -28.67
C ILE A 190 0.10 23.66 -30.12
N LEU A 191 -1.21 23.65 -30.37
CA LEU A 191 -1.77 23.73 -31.71
C LEU A 191 -1.41 25.05 -32.40
N GLU A 192 -1.38 26.16 -31.66
CA GLU A 192 -0.93 27.46 -32.19
C GLU A 192 0.56 27.46 -32.51
N ALA A 193 1.41 26.88 -31.66
CA ALA A 193 2.84 26.71 -31.92
C ALA A 193 3.11 25.82 -33.15
N TYR A 194 2.32 24.77 -33.36
CA TYR A 194 2.34 23.97 -34.59
C TYR A 194 1.99 24.82 -35.82
N LYS A 195 0.91 25.60 -35.76
CA LYS A 195 0.50 26.51 -36.86
C LYS A 195 1.55 27.59 -37.15
N ALA A 196 2.29 28.01 -36.13
CA ALA A 196 3.42 28.93 -36.25
C ALA A 196 4.71 28.29 -36.78
N LYS A 197 4.70 26.97 -37.06
CA LYS A 197 5.87 26.18 -37.48
C LYS A 197 7.03 26.25 -36.49
N ASP A 198 6.73 26.17 -35.20
CA ASP A 198 7.77 26.04 -34.17
C ASP A 198 8.54 24.73 -34.38
N GLU A 199 9.87 24.82 -34.34
CA GLU A 199 10.78 23.68 -34.56
C GLU A 199 10.46 22.51 -33.61
N GLN A 200 9.85 22.77 -32.45
CA GLN A 200 9.46 21.74 -31.48
C GLN A 200 8.24 20.89 -31.88
N TYR A 201 7.40 21.37 -32.80
CA TYR A 201 6.14 20.71 -33.16
C TYR A 201 5.97 20.49 -34.68
N ASP A 202 6.78 21.10 -35.53
CA ASP A 202 6.72 21.00 -37.00
C ASP A 202 6.86 19.56 -37.54
N HIS A 203 7.37 18.62 -36.74
CA HIS A 203 7.49 17.20 -37.10
C HIS A 203 6.23 16.37 -36.83
N LEU A 204 5.18 16.96 -36.25
CA LEU A 204 3.91 16.28 -35.98
C LEU A 204 3.12 16.04 -37.27
N ASP A 205 2.40 14.91 -37.32
CA ASP A 205 1.54 14.58 -38.46
C ASP A 205 0.31 15.51 -38.47
N GLU A 206 0.05 16.14 -39.61
CA GLU A 206 -1.08 17.06 -39.80
C GLU A 206 -2.43 16.41 -39.46
N LEU A 207 -2.59 15.12 -39.77
CA LEU A 207 -3.81 14.36 -39.47
C LEU A 207 -3.99 14.16 -37.95
N GLU A 208 -2.90 13.94 -37.22
CA GLU A 208 -2.92 13.79 -35.78
C GLU A 208 -3.16 15.13 -35.06
N VAL A 209 -2.58 16.22 -35.58
CA VAL A 209 -2.84 17.58 -35.09
C VAL A 209 -4.29 17.98 -35.29
N MET A 210 -4.88 17.69 -36.47
CA MET A 210 -6.32 17.92 -36.70
C MET A 210 -7.19 17.11 -35.73
N ASN A 211 -6.80 15.86 -35.40
CA ASN A 211 -7.53 15.06 -34.43
C ASN A 211 -7.44 15.66 -33.02
N VAL A 212 -6.27 16.16 -32.61
CA VAL A 212 -6.11 16.89 -31.34
C VAL A 212 -6.97 18.16 -31.34
N GLU A 213 -6.97 18.96 -32.40
CA GLU A 213 -7.80 20.16 -32.53
C GLU A 213 -9.29 19.83 -32.41
N LYS A 214 -9.75 18.76 -33.05
CA LYS A 214 -11.13 18.26 -32.92
C LYS A 214 -11.45 17.88 -31.48
N GLN A 215 -10.61 17.07 -30.83
CA GLN A 215 -10.83 16.61 -29.45
C GLN A 215 -10.84 17.77 -28.43
N VAL A 216 -9.96 18.76 -28.62
CA VAL A 216 -9.89 19.97 -27.79
C VAL A 216 -11.14 20.84 -27.96
N ASN A 217 -11.61 21.03 -29.20
CA ASN A 217 -12.84 21.78 -29.47
C ASN A 217 -14.08 21.06 -28.94
N GLU A 218 -14.17 19.74 -29.10
CA GLU A 218 -15.26 18.93 -28.51
C GLU A 218 -15.26 19.01 -26.98
N ALA A 219 -14.09 18.94 -26.33
CA ALA A 219 -13.97 19.09 -24.89
C ALA A 219 -14.36 20.50 -24.41
N MET A 220 -13.99 21.55 -25.15
CA MET A 220 -14.37 22.93 -24.85
C MET A 220 -15.89 23.15 -24.98
N ASN A 221 -16.49 22.66 -26.06
CA ASN A 221 -17.94 22.76 -26.25
C ASN A 221 -18.71 21.97 -25.19
N TRP A 222 -18.22 20.78 -24.83
CA TRP A 222 -18.79 19.97 -23.76
C TRP A 222 -18.70 20.67 -22.40
N MET A 223 -17.54 21.25 -22.06
CA MET A 223 -17.33 22.02 -20.84
C MET A 223 -18.33 23.19 -20.75
N ASN A 224 -18.45 23.98 -21.81
CA ASN A 224 -19.39 25.12 -21.86
C ASN A 224 -20.85 24.67 -21.73
N SER A 225 -21.24 23.59 -22.42
CA SER A 225 -22.60 23.04 -22.34
C SER A 225 -22.93 22.61 -20.91
N LYS A 226 -22.03 21.84 -20.29
CA LYS A 226 -22.24 21.32 -18.93
C LYS A 226 -22.19 22.40 -17.85
N MET A 227 -21.34 23.41 -17.99
CA MET A 227 -21.36 24.58 -17.11
C MET A 227 -22.68 25.34 -17.20
N ASN A 228 -23.23 25.51 -18.40
CA ASN A 228 -24.51 26.20 -18.61
C ASN A 228 -25.74 25.38 -18.17
N GLU A 229 -25.70 24.05 -18.30
CA GLU A 229 -26.73 23.18 -17.74
C GLU A 229 -26.70 23.22 -16.20
N GLN A 230 -25.51 23.18 -15.61
CA GLN A 230 -25.33 23.21 -14.17
C GLN A 230 -25.70 24.55 -13.54
N SER A 231 -25.49 25.68 -14.23
CA SER A 231 -25.86 27.01 -13.71
C SER A 231 -27.37 27.23 -13.61
N LYS A 232 -28.16 26.43 -14.34
CA LYS A 232 -29.64 26.45 -14.30
C LYS A 232 -30.23 25.55 -13.22
N GLN A 233 -29.42 24.65 -12.65
CA GLN A 233 -29.87 23.66 -11.68
C GLN A 233 -29.81 24.25 -10.27
N SER A 234 -30.83 23.96 -9.45
CA SER A 234 -30.81 24.31 -8.02
C SER A 234 -29.68 23.58 -7.29
N LEU A 235 -29.06 24.25 -6.32
CA LEU A 235 -28.08 23.64 -5.42
C LEU A 235 -28.69 22.55 -4.54
N THR A 236 -30.02 22.57 -4.38
CA THR A 236 -30.78 21.57 -3.63
C THR A 236 -31.12 20.32 -4.43
N LEU A 237 -30.80 20.25 -5.72
CA LEU A 237 -31.05 19.06 -6.53
C LEU A 237 -29.75 18.34 -6.87
N GLU A 238 -29.87 17.10 -7.32
CA GLU A 238 -28.71 16.38 -7.83
C GLU A 238 -28.03 17.17 -8.96
N PRO A 239 -26.70 17.22 -8.95
CA PRO A 239 -25.96 17.97 -9.96
C PRO A 239 -26.07 17.30 -11.33
N VAL A 240 -26.10 18.13 -12.37
CA VAL A 240 -26.18 17.67 -13.76
C VAL A 240 -24.91 16.92 -14.18
N ILE A 241 -23.79 17.25 -13.53
CA ILE A 241 -22.51 16.58 -13.74
C ILE A 241 -21.73 16.46 -12.44
N LYS A 242 -21.16 15.27 -12.22
CA LYS A 242 -20.25 15.00 -11.10
C LYS A 242 -18.82 15.41 -11.43
N ALA A 243 -18.05 15.80 -10.42
CA ALA A 243 -16.64 16.15 -10.55
C ALA A 243 -15.81 14.98 -11.11
N SER A 244 -16.17 13.74 -10.76
CA SER A 244 -15.56 12.52 -11.28
C SER A 244 -15.70 12.37 -12.80
N GLU A 245 -16.84 12.77 -13.38
CA GLU A 245 -17.05 12.75 -14.83
C GLU A 245 -16.18 13.78 -15.55
N ILE A 246 -16.03 14.97 -14.96
CA ILE A 246 -15.14 16.02 -15.48
C ILE A 246 -13.70 15.55 -15.44
N GLN A 247 -13.26 14.97 -14.32
CA GLN A 247 -11.92 14.40 -14.20
C GLN A 247 -11.69 13.25 -15.19
N ALA A 248 -12.68 12.40 -15.42
CA ALA A 248 -12.61 11.34 -16.42
C ALA A 248 -12.46 11.92 -17.83
N LYS A 249 -13.17 13.01 -18.15
CA LYS A 249 -13.04 13.73 -19.42
C LYS A 249 -11.65 14.36 -19.58
N THR A 250 -11.11 14.99 -18.53
CA THR A 250 -9.74 15.53 -18.51
C THR A 250 -8.71 14.44 -18.75
N LYS A 251 -8.83 13.30 -18.05
CA LYS A 251 -7.95 12.13 -18.24
C LYS A 251 -8.04 11.59 -19.67
N GLY A 252 -9.25 11.44 -20.22
CA GLY A 252 -9.46 10.99 -21.60
C GLY A 252 -8.86 11.94 -22.64
N LEU A 253 -9.04 13.25 -22.47
CA LEU A 253 -8.41 14.27 -23.32
C LEU A 253 -6.88 14.15 -23.23
N SER A 254 -6.34 14.01 -22.02
CA SER A 254 -4.90 13.91 -21.82
C SER A 254 -4.30 12.65 -22.42
N SER A 255 -4.97 11.52 -22.28
CA SER A 255 -4.54 10.23 -22.81
C SER A 255 -4.54 10.19 -24.34
N THR A 256 -5.41 10.96 -25.00
CA THR A 256 -5.47 11.02 -26.47
C THR A 256 -4.51 12.06 -27.03
N CYS A 257 -4.36 13.21 -26.37
CA CYS A 257 -3.57 14.32 -26.88
C CYS A 257 -2.07 14.23 -26.48
N ASN A 258 -1.73 13.74 -25.29
CA ASN A 258 -0.34 13.65 -24.84
C ASN A 258 0.55 12.77 -25.74
N PRO A 259 0.13 11.58 -26.19
CA PRO A 259 0.97 10.73 -27.04
C PRO A 259 1.28 11.35 -28.40
N ILE A 260 0.38 12.18 -28.93
CA ILE A 260 0.55 12.87 -30.21
C ILE A 260 1.54 14.02 -30.02
N ILE A 261 1.31 14.86 -29.03
CA ILE A 261 2.06 16.11 -28.81
C ILE A 261 3.48 15.87 -28.29
N LEU A 262 3.69 14.79 -27.52
CA LEU A 262 5.00 14.45 -26.96
C LEU A 262 5.83 13.53 -27.88
N LYS A 263 5.41 13.31 -29.14
CA LYS A 263 6.22 12.54 -30.08
C LYS A 263 7.61 13.17 -30.20
N PRO A 264 8.70 12.44 -29.89
CA PRO A 264 10.04 12.98 -29.96
C PRO A 264 10.42 13.29 -31.41
N LYS A 265 11.21 14.36 -31.61
CA LYS A 265 11.81 14.67 -32.92
C LYS A 265 12.55 13.43 -33.45
N PRO A 266 12.39 13.05 -34.73
CA PRO A 266 13.21 12.04 -35.36
C PRO A 266 14.70 12.41 -35.17
N LYS A 267 15.49 11.50 -34.62
CA LYS A 267 16.92 11.72 -34.44
C LYS A 267 17.56 11.77 -35.83
N VAL A 268 17.95 12.96 -36.29
CA VAL A 268 18.80 13.11 -37.47
C VAL A 268 20.17 12.54 -37.10
N GLU A 269 20.51 11.36 -37.62
CA GLU A 269 21.90 10.90 -37.63
C GLU A 269 22.69 11.84 -38.55
N PRO A 270 23.71 12.55 -38.06
CA PRO A 270 24.56 13.34 -38.94
C PRO A 270 25.32 12.38 -39.88
N PRO A 271 25.42 12.67 -41.19
CA PRO A 271 26.17 11.85 -42.12
C PRO A 271 27.62 11.68 -41.64
N LYS A 272 28.10 10.43 -41.60
CA LYS A 272 29.53 10.14 -41.44
C LYS A 272 30.28 10.80 -42.61
N GLU A 273 31.02 11.87 -42.33
CA GLU A 273 32.05 12.36 -43.24
C GLU A 273 33.15 11.30 -43.35
N GLU A 274 33.27 10.72 -44.54
CA GLU A 274 34.43 9.97 -45.00
C GLU A 274 35.66 10.87 -44.95
N LYS A 275 36.68 10.45 -44.20
CA LYS A 275 38.05 10.94 -44.38
C LYS A 275 38.85 9.90 -45.15
N THR A 276 39.29 10.27 -46.33
CA THR A 276 40.33 9.59 -47.12
C THR A 276 41.49 10.57 -47.38
N PRO A 277 42.70 10.09 -47.71
CA PRO A 277 43.90 10.26 -46.87
C PRO A 277 45.07 10.92 -47.61
N GLU A 278 46.17 11.24 -46.91
CA GLU A 278 47.59 11.22 -47.37
C GLU A 278 48.46 11.95 -46.31
N GLN A 279 49.34 11.31 -45.54
CA GLN A 279 50.62 10.62 -45.82
C GLN A 279 51.85 11.56 -45.76
N ASN A 280 52.64 11.46 -44.68
CA ASN A 280 54.05 11.02 -44.67
C ASN A 280 54.75 11.34 -43.33
N GLY A 281 55.29 10.31 -42.66
CA GLY A 281 56.29 10.41 -41.58
C GLY A 281 57.72 10.48 -42.16
N PRO A 282 58.77 9.95 -41.49
CA PRO A 282 58.86 9.44 -40.11
C PRO A 282 60.15 9.90 -39.36
N VAL A 283 60.26 9.64 -38.05
CA VAL A 283 61.48 9.02 -37.49
C VAL A 283 61.21 8.39 -36.13
N ASN A 284 61.85 7.25 -35.95
CA ASN A 284 61.60 6.13 -35.06
C ASN A 284 62.38 6.24 -33.72
N GLY A 285 61.91 5.55 -32.69
CA GLY A 285 62.63 5.37 -31.42
C GLY A 285 61.82 4.64 -30.33
N GLN A 286 61.72 3.31 -30.45
CA GLN A 286 61.44 2.30 -29.40
C GLN A 286 62.21 2.60 -28.08
N GLU A 287 61.84 2.20 -26.87
CA GLU A 287 61.21 0.96 -26.36
C GLU A 287 60.95 1.15 -24.84
N GLY A 288 60.07 0.36 -24.20
CA GLY A 288 60.10 0.20 -22.74
C GLY A 288 58.77 -0.15 -22.07
N SER A 289 58.61 -1.43 -21.74
CA SER A 289 57.46 -2.12 -21.17
C SER A 289 57.34 -2.06 -19.63
N GLU A 290 56.10 -2.29 -19.17
CA GLU A 290 55.65 -2.92 -17.91
C GLU A 290 55.87 -2.27 -16.52
N ALA A 291 54.74 -2.14 -15.80
CA ALA A 291 54.45 -2.73 -14.47
C ALA A 291 53.73 -1.78 -13.48
N ARG A 292 52.52 -2.20 -13.08
CA ARG A 292 51.85 -1.89 -11.78
C ARG A 292 52.66 -2.53 -10.61
N PRO A 293 52.42 -2.28 -9.28
CA PRO A 293 51.15 -1.93 -8.63
C PRO A 293 51.22 -1.05 -7.33
N SER A 294 50.04 -0.82 -6.72
CA SER A 294 49.74 -0.71 -5.27
C SER A 294 49.94 0.60 -4.46
N SER A 295 48.84 0.96 -3.76
CA SER A 295 48.54 1.97 -2.72
C SER A 295 49.43 1.89 -1.44
N PRO A 296 49.20 2.62 -0.30
CA PRO A 296 48.17 3.62 0.07
C PRO A 296 48.69 4.85 0.90
N ASN A 297 47.76 5.77 1.24
CA ASN A 297 47.55 6.36 2.59
C ASN A 297 47.43 7.92 2.67
N LYS A 298 46.36 8.34 3.38
CA LYS A 298 46.16 9.53 4.23
C LYS A 298 46.47 10.95 3.70
N ALA A 299 45.44 11.81 3.69
CA ALA A 299 45.11 12.74 4.79
C ALA A 299 44.34 13.98 4.30
N GLN A 300 43.14 14.18 4.86
CA GLN A 300 42.49 15.48 5.05
C GLN A 300 43.36 16.37 5.97
N PRO A 301 43.26 17.72 5.92
CA PRO A 301 42.19 18.40 6.67
C PRO A 301 41.64 19.71 6.07
N ALA A 302 40.40 20.05 6.46
CA ALA A 302 39.89 21.41 6.58
C ALA A 302 40.39 22.03 7.91
N PRO A 303 40.45 23.36 8.07
CA PRO A 303 39.35 24.10 8.72
C PRO A 303 39.21 25.52 8.07
N GLU A 304 38.41 26.51 8.45
CA GLU A 304 37.61 26.82 9.62
C GLU A 304 36.62 27.95 9.27
N SER A 305 35.58 28.06 10.09
CA SER A 305 34.47 29.02 10.14
C SER A 305 34.85 30.47 10.48
N THR A 306 34.07 31.44 9.99
CA THR A 306 33.88 32.75 10.65
C THR A 306 32.41 33.14 10.68
N GLU A 307 31.99 33.52 11.88
CA GLU A 307 30.66 33.89 12.35
C GLU A 307 30.67 35.41 12.63
N ALA A 308 29.65 36.17 12.22
CA ALA A 308 29.41 37.53 12.70
C ALA A 308 28.01 38.04 12.34
N LYS A 309 27.10 38.13 13.33
CA LYS A 309 26.28 39.33 13.60
C LYS A 309 25.31 39.08 14.75
N LEU A 310 25.34 39.95 15.76
CA LEU A 310 24.21 40.69 16.36
C LEU A 310 24.77 41.68 17.40
N PRO A 311 24.31 42.94 17.47
CA PRO A 311 24.57 43.81 18.60
C PRO A 311 23.38 43.91 19.56
N GLU A 312 23.75 44.00 20.83
CA GLU A 312 22.97 44.15 22.06
C GLU A 312 22.54 45.62 22.26
N MET A 313 21.35 45.84 22.83
CA MET A 313 20.90 47.15 23.29
C MET A 313 20.08 46.97 24.59
N ASP A 314 20.75 47.19 25.72
CA ASP A 314 20.19 47.37 27.06
C ASP A 314 19.41 48.68 27.19
N ILE A 315 18.24 48.66 27.83
CA ILE A 315 17.74 49.71 28.76
C ILE A 315 16.79 49.06 29.78
N ASP A 316 17.21 49.14 31.06
CA ASP A 316 16.54 49.06 32.38
C ASP A 316 15.42 48.02 32.67
#